data_AF-A0A946ABT0-F1
#
_entry.id   AF-A0A946ABT0-F1
#
_cell.length_a   1.000
_cell.length_b   1.000
_cell.length_c   1.000
_cell.angle_alpha   90.00
_cell.angle_beta   90.00
_cell.angle_gamma   90.00
#
_symmetry.space_group_name_H-M   'P 1'
#
loop_
_entity.id
_entity.type
_entity.pdbx_description
1 polymer ?
#
loop_
_entity_poly.entity_id
_entity_poly.type
_entity_poly.pdbx_seq_one_letter_code
_entity_poly.pdbx_strand_id
1 'polypeptide(L)'
;MAFGYYVVELDVKHPEMMPRYRELVGPALAKFEGEVLAASENITHLEGEPAPLSRAVIIRFPSTEQALAWFRSDEYAEALSIREKACVSRSYVVEGLG
;
A
#
# COMPACT_ATOMS: atom_id res chain seq x y z
N MET A 1 -10.48 -17.97 8.96
CA MET A 1 -9.97 -17.39 7.69
C MET A 1 -8.93 -16.36 8.08
N ALA A 2 -7.75 -16.40 7.47
CA ALA A 2 -6.68 -15.47 7.79
C ALA A 2 -6.87 -14.13 7.06
N PHE A 3 -6.50 -13.04 7.71
CA PHE A 3 -6.43 -11.72 7.09
C PHE A 3 -5.33 -11.66 6.01
N GLY A 4 -5.45 -10.73 5.08
CA GLY A 4 -4.37 -10.36 4.16
C GLY A 4 -3.77 -9.01 4.54
N TYR A 5 -2.44 -8.88 4.48
CA TYR A 5 -1.73 -7.64 4.79
C TYR A 5 -0.97 -7.13 3.58
N TYR A 6 -1.45 -6.06 2.95
CA TYR A 6 -0.69 -5.35 1.94
C TYR A 6 0.36 -4.48 2.62
N VAL A 7 1.63 -4.76 2.36
CA VAL A 7 2.78 -4.01 2.85
C VAL A 7 3.40 -3.32 1.64
N VAL A 8 3.58 -2.01 1.75
CA VAL A 8 4.30 -1.23 0.74
C VAL A 8 5.25 -0.28 1.42
N GLU A 9 6.41 -0.12 0.82
CA GLU A 9 7.27 1.01 1.09
C GLU A 9 7.60 1.75 -0.20
N LEU A 10 7.82 3.05 -0.07
CA LEU A 10 7.96 3.92 -1.21
C LEU A 10 8.78 5.17 -0.89
N ASP A 11 9.47 5.66 -1.90
CA ASP A 11 10.01 7.01 -1.96
C ASP A 11 9.20 7.83 -2.94
N VAL A 12 8.69 8.97 -2.48
CA VAL A 12 8.00 9.93 -3.35
C VAL A 12 9.05 10.74 -4.12
N LYS A 13 9.03 10.64 -5.45
CA LYS A 13 9.89 11.42 -6.35
C LYS A 13 9.16 12.65 -6.91
N HIS A 14 7.83 12.57 -7.03
CA HIS A 14 6.95 13.63 -7.53
C HIS A 14 5.81 13.93 -6.53
N PRO A 15 6.09 14.68 -5.44
CA PRO A 15 5.11 14.94 -4.38
C PRO A 15 3.87 15.69 -4.86
N GLU A 16 3.98 16.47 -5.93
CA GLU A 16 2.88 17.19 -6.59
C GLU A 16 1.78 16.26 -7.13
N MET A 17 2.10 15.01 -7.44
CA MET A 17 1.13 14.01 -7.94
C MET A 17 0.35 13.31 -6.81
N MET A 18 0.87 13.37 -5.58
CA MET A 18 0.33 12.61 -4.45
C MET A 18 -1.04 13.06 -3.94
N PRO A 19 -1.46 14.34 -4.01
CA PRO A 19 -2.81 14.74 -3.63
C PRO A 19 -3.88 13.96 -4.39
N ARG A 20 -3.77 13.87 -5.72
CA ARG A 20 -4.72 13.13 -6.56
C ARG A 20 -4.73 11.63 -6.24
N TYR A 21 -3.56 11.04 -6.00
CA TYR A 21 -3.45 9.65 -5.54
C TYR A 21 -4.26 9.41 -4.25
N ARG A 22 -4.13 10.32 -3.26
CA ARG A 22 -4.82 10.18 -1.96
C ARG A 22 -6.34 10.27 -2.08
N GLU A 23 -6.85 11.10 -2.99
CA GLU A 23 -8.28 11.22 -3.25
C GLU A 23 -8.87 9.91 -3.82
N LEU A 24 -8.10 9.20 -4.64
CA LEU A 24 -8.55 7.98 -5.31
C LEU A 24 -8.42 6.73 -4.42
N VAL A 25 -7.34 6.64 -3.64
CA VAL A 25 -7.05 5.42 -2.86
C VAL A 25 -8.04 5.20 -1.72
N GLY A 26 -8.54 6.26 -1.09
CA GLY A 26 -9.47 6.16 0.05
C GLY A 26 -10.78 5.43 -0.30
N PRO A 27 -11.53 5.89 -1.33
CA PRO A 27 -12.73 5.21 -1.80
C PRO A 27 -12.48 3.77 -2.27
N ALA A 28 -11.36 3.53 -2.97
CA ALA A 28 -10.98 2.20 -3.40
C ALA A 28 -10.75 1.26 -2.20
N LEU A 29 -10.00 1.70 -1.17
CA LEU A 29 -9.79 0.90 0.03
C LEU A 29 -11.09 0.57 0.76
N ALA A 30 -11.97 1.57 0.93
CA ALA A 30 -13.25 1.39 1.62
C ALA A 30 -14.13 0.32 0.93
N LYS A 31 -14.16 0.29 -0.41
CA LYS A 31 -14.92 -0.71 -1.17
C LYS A 31 -14.45 -2.14 -0.94
N PHE A 32 -13.15 -2.32 -0.71
CA PHE A 32 -12.54 -3.64 -0.53
C PHE A 32 -12.26 -3.98 0.94
N GLU A 33 -12.82 -3.21 1.88
CA GLU A 33 -12.64 -3.42 3.33
C GLU A 33 -11.18 -3.32 3.78
N GLY A 34 -10.40 -2.48 3.09
CA GLY A 34 -9.01 -2.19 3.44
C GLY A 34 -8.90 -1.23 4.61
N GLU A 35 -8.21 -1.63 5.66
CA GLU A 35 -7.95 -0.83 6.86
C GLU A 35 -6.46 -0.48 6.98
N VAL A 36 -6.14 0.80 7.01
CA VAL A 36 -4.75 1.26 7.16
C VAL A 36 -4.33 1.11 8.63
N LEU A 37 -3.39 0.20 8.89
CA LEU A 37 -2.86 -0.03 10.24
C LEU A 37 -1.66 0.88 10.56
N ALA A 38 -0.85 1.19 9.55
CA ALA A 38 0.29 2.09 9.69
C ALA A 38 0.57 2.81 8.37
N ALA A 39 0.98 4.08 8.43
CA ALA A 39 1.44 4.86 7.28
C ALA A 39 2.40 5.97 7.74
N SER A 40 3.70 5.69 7.73
CA SER A 40 4.70 6.52 8.43
C SER A 40 6.03 6.62 7.69
N GLU A 41 6.74 7.71 7.92
CA GLU A 41 8.13 7.93 7.52
C GLU A 41 9.12 7.60 8.66
N ASN A 42 8.60 7.41 9.88
CA ASN A 42 9.40 7.04 11.05
C ASN A 42 9.62 5.53 11.07
N ILE A 43 10.59 5.06 10.27
CA ILE A 43 10.96 3.65 10.17
C ILE A 43 12.27 3.42 10.95
N THR A 44 12.26 2.46 11.87
CA THR A 44 13.47 1.98 12.55
C THR A 44 14.00 0.75 11.82
N HIS A 45 15.08 0.91 11.07
CA HIS A 45 15.76 -0.22 10.44
C HIS A 45 16.57 -1.00 11.49
N LEU A 46 16.34 -2.31 11.60
CA LEU A 46 17.02 -3.17 12.57
C LEU A 46 18.15 -3.96 11.91
N GLU A 47 17.86 -4.67 10.82
CA GLU A 47 18.81 -5.54 10.12
C GLU A 47 18.34 -5.86 8.68
N GLY A 48 19.28 -6.30 7.83
CA GLY A 48 19.03 -6.74 6.45
C GLY A 48 19.32 -5.67 5.39
N GLU A 49 19.43 -6.09 4.13
CA GLU A 49 19.59 -5.19 2.99
C GLU A 49 18.65 -5.58 1.83
N PRO A 50 18.20 -4.62 1.00
CA PRO A 50 18.48 -3.19 1.13
C PRO A 50 17.63 -2.54 2.22
N ALA A 51 18.20 -1.51 2.87
CA ALA A 51 17.50 -0.68 3.85
C ALA A 51 16.11 -0.22 3.36
N PRO A 52 15.14 -0.01 4.28
CA PRO A 52 13.80 0.43 3.92
C PRO A 52 13.76 1.76 3.16
N LEU A 53 12.77 1.91 2.29
CA LEU A 53 12.45 3.20 1.66
C LEU A 53 11.89 4.19 2.69
N SER A 54 11.85 5.47 2.33
CA SER A 54 11.55 6.58 3.26
C SER A 54 10.16 6.52 3.91
N ARG A 55 9.20 5.78 3.34
CA ARG A 55 7.85 5.65 3.87
C ARG A 55 7.35 4.22 3.77
N ALA A 56 6.69 3.72 4.82
CA ALA A 56 6.03 2.42 4.86
C ALA A 56 4.54 2.55 5.14
N VAL A 57 3.74 1.68 4.53
CA VAL A 57 2.29 1.57 4.72
C VAL A 57 1.92 0.10 4.88
N ILE A 58 1.07 -0.20 5.87
CA ILE A 58 0.51 -1.52 6.13
C ILE A 58 -1.01 -1.41 6.11
N ILE A 59 -1.66 -2.22 5.28
CA ILE A 59 -3.11 -2.26 5.11
C ILE A 59 -3.61 -3.68 5.36
N ARG A 60 -4.59 -3.84 6.24
CA ARG A 60 -5.27 -5.11 6.50
C ARG A 60 -6.51 -5.24 5.61
N PHE A 61 -6.71 -6.43 5.07
CA PHE A 61 -7.91 -6.85 4.34
C PHE A 61 -8.49 -8.13 4.96
N PRO A 62 -9.80 -8.40 4.79
CA PRO A 62 -10.44 -9.63 5.26
C PRO A 62 -9.76 -10.94 4.83
N SER A 63 -9.08 -10.94 3.68
CA SER A 63 -8.25 -12.06 3.21
C SER A 63 -7.18 -11.60 2.20
N THR A 64 -6.24 -12.49 1.87
CA THR A 64 -5.25 -12.27 0.81
C THR A 64 -5.92 -12.04 -0.55
N GLU A 65 -6.99 -12.78 -0.86
CA GLU A 65 -7.76 -12.62 -2.09
C GLU A 65 -8.38 -11.23 -2.18
N GLN A 66 -8.90 -10.71 -1.07
CA GLN A 66 -9.50 -9.38 -1.03
C GLN A 66 -8.45 -8.28 -1.25
N ALA A 67 -7.25 -8.43 -0.67
CA ALA A 67 -6.13 -7.52 -0.92
C ALA A 67 -5.70 -7.53 -2.40
N LEU A 68 -5.62 -8.71 -3.02
CA LEU A 68 -5.27 -8.85 -4.43
C LEU A 68 -6.39 -8.33 -5.34
N ALA A 69 -7.65 -8.52 -4.97
CA ALA A 69 -8.80 -8.01 -5.70
C ALA A 69 -8.79 -6.48 -5.72
N TRP A 70 -8.52 -5.84 -4.58
CA TRP A 70 -8.31 -4.40 -4.49
C TRP A 70 -7.17 -3.93 -5.40
N PHE A 71 -6.01 -4.57 -5.33
CA PHE A 71 -4.84 -4.15 -6.10
C PHE A 71 -5.06 -4.25 -7.62
N ARG A 72 -5.86 -5.22 -8.07
CA ARG A 72 -6.18 -5.47 -9.49
C ARG A 72 -7.46 -4.80 -9.96
N SER A 73 -8.10 -4.01 -9.10
CA SER A 73 -9.40 -3.42 -9.37
C SER A 73 -9.33 -2.20 -10.28
N ASP A 74 -10.41 -1.95 -11.04
CA ASP A 74 -10.56 -0.72 -11.80
C ASP A 74 -10.63 0.51 -10.87
N GLU A 75 -11.15 0.33 -9.66
CA GLU A 75 -11.21 1.38 -8.64
C GLU A 75 -9.82 1.85 -8.19
N TYR A 76 -8.82 0.97 -8.18
CA TYR A 76 -7.47 1.31 -7.79
C TYR A 76 -6.54 1.60 -8.98
N ALA A 77 -6.90 1.21 -10.21
CA ALA A 77 -6.04 1.30 -11.38
C ALA A 77 -5.50 2.72 -11.65
N GLU A 78 -6.33 3.77 -11.56
CA GLU A 78 -5.88 5.15 -11.76
C GLU A 78 -4.89 5.58 -10.66
N ALA A 79 -5.20 5.26 -9.39
CA ALA A 79 -4.31 5.55 -8.26
C ALA A 79 -2.97 4.84 -8.41
N LEU A 80 -2.98 3.56 -8.82
CA LEU A 80 -1.78 2.78 -9.07
C LEU A 80 -0.91 3.42 -10.15
N SER A 81 -1.49 3.84 -11.28
CA SER A 81 -0.75 4.50 -12.36
C SER A 81 -0.09 5.81 -11.91
N ILE A 82 -0.76 6.59 -11.06
CA ILE A 82 -0.18 7.80 -10.47
C ILE A 82 1.00 7.43 -9.56
N ARG A 83 0.82 6.43 -8.69
CA ARG A 83 1.85 5.99 -7.74
C ARG A 83 3.10 5.47 -8.45
N GLU A 84 2.94 4.70 -9.52
CA GLU A 84 4.07 4.17 -10.32
C GLU A 84 4.88 5.28 -11.00
N LYS A 85 4.24 6.38 -11.40
CA LYS A 85 4.93 7.55 -11.96
C LYS A 85 5.55 8.42 -10.88
N ALA A 86 4.89 8.54 -9.73
CA ALA A 86 5.27 9.46 -8.69
C ALA A 86 6.29 8.91 -7.71
N CYS A 87 6.43 7.58 -7.61
CA CYS A 87 7.19 6.92 -6.56
C CYS A 87 8.05 5.77 -7.09
N VAL A 88 9.16 5.53 -6.41
CA VAL A 88 9.82 4.20 -6.41
C VAL A 88 9.20 3.43 -5.25
N SER A 89 8.78 2.18 -5.47
CA SER A 89 8.12 1.41 -4.41
C SER A 89 8.36 -0.08 -4.54
N ARG A 90 8.29 -0.79 -3.40
CA ARG A 90 8.16 -2.25 -3.35
C ARG A 90 6.97 -2.62 -2.49
N SER A 91 6.15 -3.55 -2.96
CA SER A 91 4.95 -3.98 -2.25
C SER A 91 4.65 -5.44 -2.42
N TYR A 92 4.04 -6.04 -1.40
CA TYR A 92 3.66 -7.45 -1.36
C TYR A 92 2.47 -7.64 -0.42
N VAL A 93 1.81 -8.79 -0.55
CA VAL A 93 0.77 -9.21 0.40
C VAL A 93 1.32 -10.33 1.25
N VAL A 94 1.12 -10.24 2.57
CA VAL A 94 1.45 -11.28 3.54
C VAL A 94 0.15 -11.86 4.07
N GLU A 95 0.02 -13.19 4.07
CA GLU A 95 -1.10 -13.87 4.71
C GLU A 95 -0.93 -13.83 6.23
N GLY A 96 -2.01 -13.55 6.96
CA GLY A 96 -2.04 -13.57 8.40
C GLY A 96 -2.02 -14.98 8.99
N LEU A 97 -1.77 -15.04 10.29
CA LEU A 97 -2.06 -16.25 11.05
C LEU A 97 -3.58 -16.30 11.30
N GLY A 98 -4.18 -17.46 11.07
CA GLY A 98 -5.64 -17.70 11.15
C GLY A 98 -6.20 -17.83 12.55
#